data_AF-A0A815P5M9-F1
#
_entry.id   AF-A0A815P5M9-F1
#
_cell.length_a   1.000
_cell.length_b   1.000
_cell.length_c   1.000
_cell.angle_alpha   90.00
_cell.angle_beta   90.00
_cell.angle_gamma   90.00
#
_symmetry.space_group_name_H-M   'P 1'
#
loop_
_entity.id
_entity.type
_entity.pdbx_description
1 polymer ?
#
loop_
_entity_poly.entity_id
_entity_poly.type
_entity_poly.pdbx_seq_one_letter_code
_entity_poly.pdbx_strand_id
1 'polypeptide(L)'
;MISNFIKSKIRATVNDPTIARLLLPYNHLFGIRRPCGGTGYYETFNRNNITLVDLRYRVVDEIQTTGVRVGNKTYEVDDIVLALGFDAFTSALFNIDIHGQSGKTIQEKWEKGWRTNLALMIADLLNLFTISGRGAPSDLTNMVPHIEQHVKWITKCLEYLRTHHINMIEPTLEAENTWVKHVNDVVENTPFRIFKSIYNGPNIPGKL
;
A
#
# COMPACT_ATOMS: atom_id res chain seq x y z
N MET A 1 -7.24 15.03 -18.71
CA MET A 1 -6.64 14.68 -20.01
C MET A 1 -6.18 13.23 -20.06
N ILE A 2 -5.26 12.79 -19.18
CA ILE A 2 -4.71 11.41 -19.21
C ILE A 2 -5.69 10.30 -18.82
N SER A 3 -6.51 10.47 -17.78
CA SER A 3 -7.51 9.46 -17.38
C SER A 3 -8.52 9.17 -18.50
N ASN A 4 -8.88 10.19 -19.30
CA ASN A 4 -9.80 10.03 -20.42
C ASN A 4 -9.15 9.27 -21.58
N PHE A 5 -7.87 9.54 -21.85
CA PHE A 5 -7.09 8.80 -22.85
C PHE A 5 -6.99 7.31 -22.49
N ILE A 6 -6.68 6.98 -21.24
CA ILE A 6 -6.60 5.57 -20.82
C ILE A 6 -7.97 4.89 -20.95
N LYS A 7 -9.05 5.57 -20.54
CA LYS A 7 -10.41 5.06 -20.70
C LYS A 7 -10.79 4.82 -22.17
N SER A 8 -10.35 5.67 -23.09
CA SER A 8 -10.61 5.46 -24.51
C SER A 8 -9.84 4.27 -25.07
N LYS A 9 -8.58 4.05 -24.61
CA LYS A 9 -7.81 2.86 -25.01
C LYS A 9 -8.46 1.57 -24.52
N ILE A 10 -8.93 1.51 -23.28
CA ILE A 10 -9.64 0.32 -22.76
C ILE A 10 -10.89 0.03 -23.60
N ARG A 11 -11.69 1.06 -23.91
CA ARG A 11 -12.89 0.91 -24.75
C ARG A 11 -12.59 0.44 -26.17
N ALA A 12 -11.44 0.80 -26.73
CA ALA A 12 -11.03 0.38 -28.05
C ALA A 12 -10.50 -1.07 -28.08
N THR A 13 -9.99 -1.57 -26.95
CA THR A 13 -9.44 -2.93 -26.83
C THR A 13 -10.53 -3.98 -26.55
N VAL A 14 -11.56 -3.64 -25.78
CA VAL A 14 -12.62 -4.59 -25.37
C VAL A 14 -13.83 -4.47 -26.29
N ASN A 15 -14.19 -5.56 -26.97
CA ASN A 15 -15.22 -5.61 -28.00
C ASN A 15 -16.64 -5.39 -27.44
N ASP A 16 -16.94 -5.96 -26.27
CA ASP A 16 -18.25 -5.76 -25.62
C ASP A 16 -18.27 -4.42 -24.86
N PRO A 17 -19.10 -3.45 -25.27
CA PRO A 17 -19.16 -2.13 -24.64
C PRO A 17 -19.63 -2.18 -23.18
N THR A 18 -20.40 -3.19 -22.79
CA THR A 18 -20.84 -3.42 -21.41
C THR A 18 -19.66 -3.82 -20.55
N ILE A 19 -18.88 -4.82 -20.98
CA ILE A 19 -17.67 -5.28 -20.28
C ILE A 19 -16.62 -4.17 -20.22
N ALA A 20 -16.41 -3.47 -21.34
CA ALA A 20 -15.50 -2.33 -21.41
C ALA A 20 -15.84 -1.27 -20.35
N ARG A 21 -17.13 -0.94 -20.18
CA ARG A 21 -17.62 0.02 -19.17
C ARG A 21 -17.35 -0.48 -17.74
N LEU A 22 -17.51 -1.78 -17.47
CA LEU A 22 -17.25 -2.33 -16.14
C LEU A 22 -15.78 -2.22 -15.74
N LEU A 23 -14.86 -2.37 -16.70
CA LEU A 23 -13.41 -2.32 -16.51
C LEU A 23 -12.84 -0.90 -16.31
N LEU A 24 -13.62 0.15 -16.53
CA LEU A 24 -13.12 1.52 -16.39
C LEU A 24 -12.99 1.95 -14.92
N PRO A 25 -11.89 2.61 -14.53
CA PRO A 25 -11.76 3.19 -13.20
C PRO A 25 -12.58 4.48 -13.08
N TYR A 26 -13.52 4.52 -12.14
CA TYR A 26 -14.39 5.70 -11.90
C TYR A 26 -14.11 6.42 -10.57
N ASN A 27 -13.51 5.74 -9.60
CA ASN A 27 -13.37 6.22 -8.23
C ASN A 27 -12.01 6.86 -7.90
N HIS A 28 -11.11 7.00 -8.88
CA HIS A 28 -9.81 7.63 -8.69
C HIS A 28 -9.25 8.21 -9.99
N LEU A 29 -8.31 9.14 -9.86
CA LEU A 29 -7.49 9.62 -10.96
C LEU A 29 -6.37 8.62 -11.27
N PHE A 30 -5.93 8.60 -12.53
CA PHE A 30 -4.76 7.83 -12.93
C PHE A 30 -3.52 8.25 -12.13
N GLY A 31 -2.72 7.28 -11.69
CA GLY A 31 -1.49 7.51 -10.93
C GLY A 31 -1.66 7.60 -9.41
N ILE A 32 -2.89 7.77 -8.89
CA ILE A 32 -3.12 7.80 -7.43
C ILE A 32 -3.02 6.41 -6.80
N ARG A 33 -3.30 5.38 -7.60
CA ARG A 33 -2.88 4.01 -7.34
C ARG A 33 -1.77 3.68 -8.32
N ARG A 34 -0.81 2.85 -7.89
CA ARG A 34 0.26 2.38 -8.76
C ARG A 34 -0.36 1.66 -9.97
N PRO A 35 -0.14 2.15 -11.21
CA PRO A 35 -0.66 1.47 -12.39
C PRO A 35 -0.09 0.05 -12.47
N CYS A 36 -0.96 -0.93 -12.69
CA CYS A 36 -0.52 -2.30 -12.93
C CYS A 36 0.03 -2.41 -14.35
N GLY A 37 1.27 -2.90 -14.47
CA GLY A 37 1.77 -3.41 -15.73
C GLY A 37 1.12 -4.76 -16.02
N GLY A 38 0.75 -5.01 -17.27
CA GLY A 38 0.15 -6.26 -17.69
C GLY A 38 0.16 -6.38 -19.20
N THR A 39 0.26 -7.61 -19.70
CA THR A 39 0.18 -7.93 -21.13
C THR A 39 -1.11 -8.69 -21.38
N GLY A 40 -1.93 -8.23 -22.33
CA GLY A 40 -3.13 -8.95 -22.76
C GLY A 40 -4.31 -8.94 -21.77
N TYR A 41 -4.25 -8.16 -20.69
CA TYR A 41 -5.30 -8.18 -19.65
C TYR A 41 -6.67 -7.76 -20.20
N TYR A 42 -6.72 -6.66 -20.95
CA TYR A 42 -7.99 -6.17 -21.51
C TYR A 42 -8.48 -7.05 -22.66
N GLU A 43 -7.56 -7.51 -23.51
CA GLU A 43 -7.83 -8.42 -24.63
C GLU A 43 -8.40 -9.76 -24.16
N THR A 44 -8.04 -10.21 -22.96
CA THR A 44 -8.55 -11.45 -22.36
C THR A 44 -10.07 -11.46 -22.27
N PHE A 45 -10.71 -10.30 -22.03
CA PHE A 45 -12.16 -10.18 -21.93
C PHE A 45 -12.91 -10.31 -23.27
N ASN A 46 -12.20 -10.40 -24.40
CA ASN A 46 -12.79 -10.68 -25.71
C ASN A 46 -12.97 -12.18 -25.96
N ARG A 47 -12.45 -13.05 -25.09
CA ARG A 47 -12.54 -14.51 -25.25
C ARG A 47 -13.88 -15.02 -24.73
N ASN A 48 -14.46 -15.98 -25.44
CA ASN A 48 -15.76 -16.58 -25.09
C ASN A 48 -15.75 -17.36 -23.77
N ASN A 49 -14.57 -17.70 -23.23
CA ASN A 49 -14.41 -18.48 -22.00
C ASN A 49 -14.12 -17.62 -20.76
N ILE A 50 -14.33 -16.30 -20.84
CA ILE A 50 -14.07 -15.37 -19.74
C ILE A 50 -15.37 -14.69 -19.33
N THR A 51 -15.69 -14.74 -18.03
CA THR A 51 -16.83 -14.03 -17.45
C THR A 51 -16.31 -12.99 -16.46
N LEU A 52 -16.67 -11.72 -16.67
CA LEU A 52 -16.43 -10.65 -15.71
C LEU A 52 -17.63 -10.54 -14.76
N VAL A 53 -17.38 -10.67 -13.47
CA VAL A 53 -18.39 -10.45 -12.41
C VAL A 53 -18.08 -9.14 -11.69
N ASP A 54 -18.98 -8.16 -11.80
CA ASP A 54 -18.83 -6.87 -11.12
C ASP A 54 -19.30 -6.95 -9.66
N LEU A 55 -18.35 -6.81 -8.74
CA LEU A 55 -18.59 -6.91 -7.30
C LEU A 55 -18.79 -5.55 -6.60
N ARG A 56 -18.86 -4.43 -7.34
CA ARG A 56 -19.01 -3.09 -6.74
C ARG A 56 -20.31 -2.91 -5.95
N TYR A 57 -21.38 -3.57 -6.38
CA TYR A 57 -22.71 -3.50 -5.76
C TYR A 57 -23.22 -4.87 -5.26
N ARG A 58 -22.39 -5.92 -5.37
CA ARG A 58 -22.70 -7.28 -4.96
C ARG A 58 -21.43 -7.91 -4.42
N VAL A 59 -21.36 -8.15 -3.12
CA VAL A 59 -20.18 -8.77 -2.51
C VAL A 59 -20.21 -10.29 -2.73
N VAL A 60 -19.06 -10.94 -2.56
CA VAL A 60 -19.03 -12.39 -2.39
C VAL A 60 -19.67 -12.71 -1.05
N ASP A 61 -20.74 -13.48 -1.06
CA ASP A 61 -21.47 -13.84 0.17
C ASP A 61 -20.78 -15.00 0.89
N GLU A 62 -20.32 -15.99 0.12
CA GLU A 62 -19.86 -17.26 0.65
C GLU A 62 -18.99 -18.00 -0.37
N ILE A 63 -17.94 -18.66 0.12
CA ILE A 63 -17.22 -19.70 -0.62
C ILE A 63 -17.87 -21.04 -0.26
N GLN A 64 -18.44 -21.70 -1.27
CA GLN A 64 -19.12 -22.98 -1.16
C GLN A 64 -18.18 -24.10 -1.65
N THR A 65 -18.50 -25.36 -1.29
CA THR A 65 -17.72 -26.52 -1.74
C THR A 65 -17.68 -26.67 -3.26
N THR A 66 -18.68 -26.15 -3.97
CA THR A 66 -18.81 -26.22 -5.42
C THR A 66 -18.40 -24.93 -6.14
N GLY A 67 -18.13 -23.84 -5.41
CA GLY A 67 -17.72 -22.57 -6.03
C GLY A 67 -18.00 -21.32 -5.20
N VAL A 68 -18.31 -20.20 -5.86
CA VAL A 68 -18.43 -18.88 -5.22
C VAL A 68 -19.84 -18.31 -5.37
N ARG A 69 -20.48 -17.97 -4.25
CA ARG A 69 -21.82 -17.37 -4.24
C ARG A 69 -21.76 -15.84 -4.24
N VAL A 70 -22.50 -15.24 -5.17
CA VAL A 70 -22.65 -13.78 -5.34
C VAL A 70 -24.12 -13.44 -5.57
N GLY A 71 -24.78 -12.89 -4.55
CA GLY A 71 -26.22 -12.75 -4.46
C GLY A 71 -26.93 -14.11 -4.57
N ASN A 72 -27.86 -14.19 -5.53
CA ASN A 72 -28.66 -15.39 -5.77
C ASN A 72 -28.03 -16.34 -6.80
N LYS A 73 -26.75 -16.14 -7.16
CA LYS A 73 -26.06 -16.98 -8.17
C LYS A 73 -24.79 -17.59 -7.57
N THR A 74 -24.65 -18.89 -7.75
CA THR A 74 -23.39 -19.61 -7.52
C THR A 74 -22.64 -19.75 -8.84
N TYR A 75 -21.36 -19.41 -8.82
CA TYR A 75 -20.43 -19.67 -9.92
C TYR A 75 -19.63 -20.92 -9.54
N GLU A 76 -19.96 -22.03 -10.20
CA GLU A 76 -19.24 -23.28 -10.00
C GLU A 76 -17.83 -23.18 -10.58
N VAL A 77 -16.83 -23.56 -9.79
CA VAL A 77 -15.42 -23.52 -10.16
C VAL A 77 -14.67 -24.67 -9.49
N ASP A 78 -13.70 -25.22 -10.20
CA ASP A 78 -12.80 -26.26 -9.65
C ASP A 78 -11.72 -25.64 -8.74
N ASP A 79 -11.26 -24.44 -9.08
CA ASP A 79 -10.17 -23.74 -8.41
C ASP A 79 -10.52 -22.28 -8.10
N ILE A 80 -10.00 -21.78 -6.97
CA ILE A 80 -10.14 -20.37 -6.56
C ILE A 80 -8.76 -19.75 -6.37
N VAL A 81 -8.47 -18.68 -7.12
CA VAL A 81 -7.23 -17.90 -6.98
C VAL A 81 -7.49 -16.62 -6.19
N LEU A 82 -6.87 -16.51 -5.02
CA LEU A 82 -7.01 -15.35 -4.13
C LEU A 82 -6.01 -14.24 -4.47
N ALA A 83 -6.34 -13.42 -5.48
CA ALA A 83 -5.57 -12.23 -5.86
C ALA A 83 -5.93 -10.98 -5.03
N LEU A 84 -5.91 -11.10 -3.69
CA LEU A 84 -6.45 -10.10 -2.74
C LEU A 84 -5.49 -8.95 -2.39
N GLY A 85 -4.25 -9.00 -2.85
CA GLY A 85 -3.22 -8.01 -2.52
C GLY A 85 -2.54 -8.29 -1.16
N PHE A 86 -1.95 -7.24 -0.58
CA PHE A 86 -1.14 -7.33 0.64
C PHE A 86 -1.54 -6.29 1.68
N ASP A 87 -1.32 -6.63 2.95
CA ASP A 87 -1.29 -5.66 4.03
C ASP A 87 0.01 -4.84 3.96
N ALA A 88 -0.07 -3.70 3.29
CA ALA A 88 1.10 -2.91 2.97
C ALA A 88 1.65 -2.17 4.20
N PHE A 89 2.98 -2.19 4.33
CA PHE A 89 3.82 -1.42 5.26
C PHE A 89 3.78 -1.77 6.75
N THR A 90 2.68 -2.27 7.31
CA THR A 90 2.57 -2.53 8.76
C THR A 90 2.67 -4.01 9.13
N SER A 91 2.27 -4.93 8.26
CA SER A 91 2.20 -6.37 8.56
C SER A 91 3.52 -6.96 9.06
N ALA A 92 4.64 -6.64 8.41
CA ALA A 92 5.94 -7.18 8.79
C ALA A 92 6.38 -6.72 10.19
N LEU A 93 6.09 -5.47 10.57
CA LEU A 93 6.41 -4.95 11.90
C LEU A 93 5.41 -5.42 12.96
N PHE A 94 4.12 -5.46 12.62
CA PHE A 94 3.05 -5.82 13.56
C PHE A 94 2.98 -7.31 13.86
N ASN A 95 3.62 -8.15 13.05
CA ASN A 95 3.78 -9.58 13.31
C ASN A 95 4.97 -9.89 14.23
N ILE A 96 5.69 -8.87 14.69
CA ILE A 96 6.77 -8.99 15.66
C ILE A 96 6.33 -8.27 16.94
N ASP A 97 6.60 -8.88 18.10
CA ASP A 97 6.29 -8.32 19.40
C ASP A 97 7.37 -7.28 19.82
N ILE A 98 7.32 -6.11 19.20
CA ILE A 98 8.30 -5.03 19.39
C ILE A 98 7.81 -4.08 20.48
N HIS A 99 8.54 -4.02 21.59
CA HIS A 99 8.31 -3.10 22.69
C HIS A 99 9.31 -1.95 22.69
N GLY A 100 8.82 -0.74 22.93
CA GLY A 100 9.65 0.43 23.21
C GLY A 100 10.06 0.54 24.68
N GLN A 101 10.85 1.57 24.97
CA GLN A 101 11.32 1.86 26.33
C GLN A 101 10.17 2.17 27.29
N SER A 102 9.06 2.71 26.79
CA SER A 102 7.83 2.94 27.56
C SER A 102 7.05 1.66 27.89
N GLY A 103 7.48 0.50 27.39
CA GLY A 103 6.79 -0.80 27.50
C GLY A 103 5.66 -0.98 26.49
N LYS A 104 5.28 0.07 25.76
CA LYS A 104 4.26 0.01 24.72
C LYS A 104 4.77 -0.73 23.49
N THR A 105 3.86 -1.46 22.88
CA THR A 105 4.07 -2.09 21.58
C THR A 105 4.04 -1.06 20.45
N ILE A 106 4.64 -1.40 19.31
CA ILE A 106 4.56 -0.55 18.10
C ILE A 106 3.11 -0.36 17.61
N GLN A 107 2.25 -1.37 17.82
CA GLN A 107 0.83 -1.35 17.50
C GLN A 107 0.11 -0.27 18.32
N GLU A 108 0.34 -0.25 19.64
CA GLU A 108 -0.22 0.77 20.54
C GLU A 108 0.31 2.17 20.20
N LYS A 109 1.60 2.31 19.89
CA LYS A 109 2.19 3.60 19.50
C LYS A 109 1.52 4.17 18.24
N TRP A 110 1.21 3.32 17.26
CA TRP A 110 0.65 3.73 15.98
C TRP A 110 -0.87 3.76 15.92
N GLU A 111 -1.59 3.52 17.03
CA GLU A 111 -3.06 3.51 17.10
C GLU A 111 -3.73 4.80 16.56
N LYS A 112 -3.02 5.93 16.55
CA LYS A 112 -3.52 7.22 16.04
C LYS A 112 -2.90 7.64 14.70
N GLY A 113 -2.26 6.70 14.02
CA GLY A 113 -1.52 6.92 12.77
C GLY A 113 -0.04 6.64 12.91
N TRP A 114 0.60 6.36 11.78
CA TRP A 114 2.00 5.95 11.73
C TRP A 114 2.92 7.14 12.02
N ARG A 115 3.98 6.88 12.79
CA ARG A 115 4.94 7.91 13.21
C ARG A 115 6.35 7.36 13.08
N THR A 116 7.16 8.04 12.30
CA THR A 116 8.58 7.74 12.08
C THR A 116 9.35 9.05 11.98
N ASN A 117 10.66 9.00 12.23
CA ASN A 117 11.57 10.06 11.88
C ASN A 117 12.35 9.65 10.63
N LEU A 118 12.28 10.47 9.57
CA LEU A 118 12.92 10.22 8.27
C LEU A 118 12.56 8.85 7.65
N ALA A 119 11.48 8.21 8.12
CA ALA A 119 11.12 6.83 7.78
C ALA A 119 12.19 5.76 8.06
N LEU A 120 13.16 6.10 8.91
CA LEU A 120 14.30 5.25 9.26
C LEU A 120 14.22 4.80 10.71
N MET A 121 13.75 5.66 11.61
CA MET A 121 13.71 5.38 13.04
C MET A 121 12.37 5.78 13.65
N ILE A 122 12.11 5.31 14.86
CA ILE A 122 10.84 5.51 15.57
C ILE A 122 11.19 5.90 17.00
N ALA A 123 10.61 7.00 17.51
CA ALA A 123 10.83 7.39 18.90
C ALA A 123 10.27 6.30 19.82
N ASP A 124 10.86 6.11 21.00
CA ASP A 124 10.65 5.00 21.94
C ASP A 124 11.29 3.65 21.53
N LEU A 125 11.80 3.51 20.28
CA LEU A 125 12.46 2.30 19.79
C LEU A 125 13.98 2.53 19.62
N LEU A 126 14.73 2.27 20.69
CA LEU A 126 16.18 2.46 20.75
C LEU A 126 16.92 1.57 19.74
N ASN A 127 17.89 2.14 19.01
CA ASN A 127 18.75 1.42 18.05
C ASN A 127 18.01 0.64 16.95
N LEU A 128 16.71 0.87 16.78
CA LEU A 128 15.91 0.21 15.75
C LEU A 128 15.86 1.06 14.48
N PHE A 129 16.25 0.43 13.37
CA PHE A 129 16.16 1.02 12.04
C PHE A 129 15.17 0.25 11.18
N THR A 130 14.46 0.97 10.32
CA THR A 130 13.60 0.42 9.28
C THR A 130 14.11 0.83 7.90
N ILE A 131 13.90 -0.04 6.91
CA ILE A 131 14.27 0.23 5.51
C ILE A 131 12.98 0.41 4.72
N SER A 132 12.88 1.52 3.98
CA SER A 132 11.69 1.87 3.19
C SER A 132 10.38 1.88 4.00
N GLY A 133 10.47 2.29 5.27
CA GLY A 133 9.34 2.38 6.19
C GLY A 133 8.30 3.44 5.83
N ARG A 134 7.20 3.51 6.59
CA ARG A 134 6.18 4.56 6.42
C ARG A 134 6.82 5.95 6.60
N GLY A 135 6.44 6.87 5.70
CA GLY A 135 6.99 8.23 5.65
C GLY A 135 8.16 8.40 4.69
N ALA A 136 8.65 7.32 4.06
CA ALA A 136 9.64 7.38 2.98
C ALA A 136 8.93 7.45 1.62
N PRO A 137 9.64 7.86 0.55
CA PRO A 137 9.12 7.75 -0.81
C PRO A 137 8.68 6.33 -1.17
N SER A 138 9.43 5.30 -0.73
CA SER A 138 9.07 3.88 -0.81
C SER A 138 8.48 3.49 -2.18
N ASP A 139 7.32 2.85 -2.22
CA ASP A 139 6.65 2.35 -3.43
C ASP A 139 6.30 3.42 -4.49
N LEU A 140 6.42 4.71 -4.17
CA LEU A 140 6.31 5.81 -5.13
C LEU A 140 7.60 6.01 -5.96
N THR A 141 8.65 5.26 -5.66
CA THR A 141 9.94 5.31 -6.33
C THR A 141 10.39 3.93 -6.80
N ASN A 142 11.51 3.88 -7.53
CA ASN A 142 12.20 2.61 -7.74
C ASN A 142 12.78 2.14 -6.41
N MET A 143 12.31 0.99 -5.93
CA MET A 143 12.68 0.47 -4.61
C MET A 143 14.18 0.15 -4.49
N VAL A 144 14.86 -0.24 -5.57
CA VAL A 144 16.29 -0.61 -5.51
C VAL A 144 17.18 0.57 -5.07
N PRO A 145 17.23 1.71 -5.80
CA PRO A 145 18.04 2.85 -5.39
C PRO A 145 17.56 3.46 -4.06
N HIS A 146 16.27 3.33 -3.75
CA HIS A 146 15.72 3.79 -2.48
C HIS A 146 16.26 2.96 -1.29
N ILE A 147 16.25 1.63 -1.42
CA ILE A 147 16.85 0.70 -0.45
C ILE A 147 18.35 0.95 -0.33
N GLU A 148 19.08 1.10 -1.44
CA GLU A 148 20.50 1.42 -1.43
C GLU A 148 20.79 2.71 -0.66
N GLN A 149 19.97 3.74 -0.84
CA GLN A 149 20.11 5.00 -0.12
C GLN A 149 19.87 4.82 1.38
N HIS A 150 18.83 4.10 1.79
CA HIS A 150 18.56 3.80 3.20
C HIS A 150 19.70 2.99 3.83
N VAL A 151 20.16 1.92 3.18
CA VAL A 151 21.27 1.08 3.65
C VAL A 151 22.55 1.91 3.78
N LYS A 152 22.87 2.74 2.79
CA LYS A 152 24.05 3.62 2.83
C LYS A 152 23.97 4.65 3.95
N TRP A 153 22.79 5.18 4.24
CA TRP A 153 22.60 6.12 5.35
C TRP A 153 22.78 5.41 6.70
N ILE A 154 22.13 4.26 6.89
CA ILE A 154 22.17 3.49 8.14
C ILE A 154 23.60 3.02 8.43
N THR A 155 24.29 2.47 7.44
CA THR A 155 25.69 2.01 7.61
C THR A 155 26.62 3.15 8.01
N LYS A 156 26.52 4.31 7.37
CA LYS A 156 27.27 5.52 7.78
C LYS A 156 26.93 5.99 9.18
N CYS A 157 25.66 5.94 9.57
CA CYS A 157 25.22 6.27 10.93
C CYS A 157 25.87 5.31 11.94
N LEU A 158 25.83 4.00 11.68
CA LEU A 158 26.44 2.99 12.55
C LEU A 158 27.97 3.15 12.64
N GLU A 159 28.64 3.47 11.53
CA GLU A 159 30.07 3.80 11.52
C GLU A 159 30.40 5.01 12.41
N TYR A 160 29.58 6.07 12.32
CA TYR A 160 29.72 7.25 13.16
C TYR A 160 29.58 6.91 14.65
N LEU A 161 28.52 6.18 15.03
CA LEU A 161 28.27 5.77 16.40
C LEU A 161 29.43 4.94 16.96
N ARG A 162 29.92 3.97 16.17
CA ARG A 162 31.07 3.14 16.54
C ARG A 162 32.34 3.96 16.74
N THR A 163 32.62 4.90 15.84
CA THR A 163 33.84 5.74 15.89
C THR A 163 33.85 6.67 17.10
N HIS A 164 32.67 7.10 17.55
CA HIS A 164 32.51 8.03 18.68
C HIS A 164 32.13 7.34 19.99
N HIS A 165 32.17 6.00 20.05
CA HIS A 165 31.80 5.22 21.23
C HIS A 165 30.38 5.49 21.75
N ILE A 166 29.43 5.73 20.84
CA ILE A 166 28.02 5.95 21.16
C ILE A 166 27.27 4.63 20.98
N ASN A 167 26.63 4.14 22.05
CA ASN A 167 25.94 2.85 22.06
C ASN A 167 24.43 2.95 21.83
N MET A 168 23.90 4.17 21.80
CA MET A 168 22.47 4.43 21.78
C MET A 168 22.15 5.57 20.83
N ILE A 169 21.17 5.34 19.96
CA ILE A 169 20.59 6.35 19.09
C ILE A 169 19.07 6.18 19.06
N GLU A 170 18.37 7.30 19.12
CA GLU A 170 16.92 7.37 19.05
C GLU A 170 16.54 8.76 18.54
N PRO A 171 15.51 8.90 17.68
CA PRO A 171 14.99 10.21 17.34
C PRO A 171 14.23 10.81 18.53
N THR A 172 14.35 12.12 18.72
CA THR A 172 13.48 12.81 19.67
C THR A 172 12.03 12.75 19.18
N LEU A 173 11.07 12.79 20.11
CA LEU A 173 9.65 12.88 19.76
C LEU A 173 9.36 14.12 18.91
N GLU A 174 10.06 15.23 19.15
CA GLU A 174 9.97 16.45 18.36
C GLU A 174 10.42 16.24 16.90
N ALA A 175 11.51 15.52 16.67
CA ALA A 175 11.98 15.19 15.32
C ALA A 175 10.97 14.31 14.57
N GLU A 176 10.43 13.28 15.24
CA GLU A 176 9.35 12.44 14.71
C GLU A 176 8.12 13.27 14.33
N ASN A 177 7.68 14.16 15.22
CA ASN A 177 6.52 15.03 14.99
C ASN A 177 6.73 15.99 13.82
N THR A 178 7.93 16.59 13.75
CA THR A 178 8.33 17.48 12.67
C THR A 178 8.31 16.75 11.33
N TRP A 179 8.82 15.52 11.29
CA TRP A 179 8.81 14.72 10.07
C TRP A 179 7.38 14.35 9.63
N VAL A 180 6.54 13.88 10.56
CA VAL A 180 5.13 13.57 10.27
C VAL A 180 4.40 14.79 9.71
N LYS A 181 4.62 15.97 10.31
CA LYS A 181 4.04 17.22 9.82
C LYS A 181 4.53 17.52 8.40
N HIS A 182 5.83 17.43 8.16
CA HIS A 182 6.43 17.69 6.85
C HIS A 182 5.83 16.78 5.76
N VAL A 183 5.74 15.47 6.01
CA VAL A 183 5.13 14.52 5.06
C VAL A 183 3.68 14.89 4.78
N ASN A 184 2.90 15.23 5.80
CA ASN A 184 1.51 15.64 5.64
C ASN A 184 1.38 16.95 4.83
N ASP A 185 2.22 17.95 5.10
CA ASP A 185 2.22 19.23 4.39
C ASP A 185 2.54 19.02 2.89
N VAL A 186 3.50 18.15 2.58
CA VAL A 186 3.92 17.83 1.19
C VAL A 186 2.76 17.21 0.40
N VAL A 187 1.97 16.33 1.02
CA VAL A 187 0.87 15.64 0.32
C VAL A 187 -0.45 16.40 0.34
N GLU A 188 -0.58 17.44 1.18
CA GLU A 188 -1.83 18.16 1.45
C GLU A 188 -2.56 18.62 0.17
N ASN A 189 -1.79 19.22 -0.75
CA ASN A 189 -2.33 19.77 -2.00
C ASN A 189 -2.20 18.81 -3.19
N THR A 190 -2.01 17.52 -2.92
CA THR A 190 -1.90 16.49 -3.96
C THR A 190 -3.15 15.61 -3.98
N PRO A 191 -3.50 14.99 -5.11
CA PRO A 191 -4.67 14.11 -5.13
C PRO A 191 -4.49 12.82 -4.31
N PHE A 192 -3.28 12.53 -3.79
CA PHE A 192 -3.05 11.47 -2.80
C PHE A 192 -3.78 11.74 -1.48
N ARG A 193 -4.12 13.00 -1.14
CA ARG A 193 -4.96 13.32 0.02
C ARG A 193 -6.45 13.03 -0.24
N ILE A 194 -6.88 13.19 -1.49
CA ILE A 194 -8.31 13.21 -1.87
C ILE A 194 -8.85 11.79 -2.13
N PHE A 195 -8.09 10.93 -2.81
CA PHE A 195 -8.57 9.60 -3.20
C PHE A 195 -8.02 8.50 -2.31
N LYS A 196 -8.89 7.58 -1.86
CA LYS A 196 -8.49 6.43 -1.05
C LYS A 196 -7.55 5.48 -1.81
N SER A 197 -6.40 5.22 -1.21
CA SER A 197 -5.32 4.36 -1.69
C SER A 197 -4.62 3.67 -0.52
N ILE A 198 -3.66 2.80 -0.83
CA ILE A 198 -2.81 2.13 0.17
C ILE A 198 -1.92 3.11 0.96
N TYR A 199 -1.76 4.33 0.43
CA TYR A 199 -0.86 5.35 0.95
C TYR A 199 -1.50 6.24 2.03
N ASN A 200 -2.82 6.44 1.99
CA ASN A 200 -3.55 7.40 2.83
C ASN A 200 -4.66 6.76 3.68
N GLY A 201 -4.69 5.43 3.79
CA GLY A 201 -5.58 4.74 4.71
C GLY A 201 -5.45 3.22 4.64
N PRO A 202 -6.10 2.50 5.55
CA PRO A 202 -6.05 1.06 5.61
C PRO A 202 -6.81 0.44 4.44
N ASN A 203 -6.18 -0.54 3.80
CA ASN A 203 -6.88 -1.44 2.88
C ASN A 203 -7.62 -2.57 3.63
N ILE A 204 -7.35 -2.75 4.92
CA ILE A 204 -7.90 -3.82 5.75
C ILE A 204 -8.85 -3.22 6.79
N PRO A 205 -10.13 -3.62 6.82
CA PRO A 205 -11.08 -3.19 7.85
C PRO A 205 -10.54 -3.45 9.25
N GLY A 206 -10.58 -2.44 10.13
CA GLY A 206 -10.11 -2.56 11.52
C GLY A 206 -8.60 -2.45 11.71
N LYS A 207 -7.81 -2.34 10.63
CA LYS A 207 -6.44 -1.82 10.70
C LYS A 207 -6.45 -0.32 10.45
N LEU A 208 -5.50 0.39 11.05
CA LEU A 208 -5.36 1.85 11.11
C LEU A 208 -5.45 2.59 9.78
#